data_AF-A0A3B0V1E3-F1
#
_entry.id   AF-A0A3B0V1E3-F1
#
_cell.length_a   1.000
_cell.length_b   1.000
_cell.length_c   1.000
_cell.angle_alpha   90.00
_cell.angle_beta   90.00
_cell.angle_gamma   90.00
#
_symmetry.space_group_name_H-M   'P 1'
#
loop_
_entity.id
_entity.type
_entity.pdbx_description
1 polymer ?
#
loop_
_entity_poly.entity_id
_entity_poly.type
_entity_poly.pdbx_seq_one_letter_code
_entity_poly.pdbx_strand_id
1 'polypeptide(L)'
;MSTDFDPTQIEDLEGAQQAIVLMLNLVEEVKQENNQLRKTIQQLRDEINRLKGEQGKPNIKASKKKGNQDDYSSEKERRKRKKWKKRRKLDKVKIDREQVLYVDPSELAADAVFKGYETVVVQELKIETDNVRFLKEKYYSPSEQKTWLAPMPDGYEGEFGLHIKSLVITLYYATNTSEPKIIELLSN
;
A
#
# COMPACT_ATOMS: atom_id res chain seq x y z
N MET A 1 34.59 -41.76 11.18
CA MET A 1 35.06 -43.11 11.61
C MET A 1 34.90 -43.21 13.12
N SER A 2 34.42 -44.35 13.64
CA SER A 2 34.34 -44.54 15.10
C SER A 2 35.73 -44.95 15.59
N THR A 3 36.48 -44.00 16.14
CA THR A 3 37.69 -44.32 16.90
C THR A 3 37.27 -44.63 18.32
N ASP A 4 37.37 -45.91 18.72
CA ASP A 4 37.31 -46.34 20.12
C ASP A 4 38.46 -45.69 20.87
N PHE A 5 38.23 -44.45 21.33
CA PHE A 5 39.15 -43.71 22.17
C PHE A 5 38.64 -43.79 23.60
N ASP A 6 39.27 -44.64 24.41
CA ASP A 6 39.00 -44.73 25.84
C ASP A 6 40.08 -43.97 26.63
N PRO A 7 39.75 -42.79 27.19
CA PRO A 7 40.70 -41.97 27.92
C PRO A 7 41.21 -42.64 29.22
N THR A 8 40.59 -43.73 29.67
CA THR A 8 41.01 -44.45 30.87
C THR A 8 42.22 -45.37 30.67
N GLN A 9 42.63 -45.60 29.42
CA GLN A 9 43.78 -46.44 29.04
C GLN A 9 45.11 -45.66 28.91
N ILE A 10 45.11 -44.36 29.25
CA ILE A 10 46.30 -43.51 29.16
C ILE A 10 47.09 -43.62 30.47
N GLU A 11 48.20 -44.35 30.43
CA GLU A 11 49.03 -44.62 31.63
C GLU A 11 50.29 -43.74 31.72
N ASP A 12 50.70 -43.10 30.63
CA ASP A 12 51.97 -42.37 30.51
C ASP A 12 51.87 -41.02 29.76
N LEU A 13 52.95 -40.23 29.85
CA LEU A 13 53.02 -38.90 29.22
C LEU A 13 53.01 -38.98 27.68
N GLU A 14 53.59 -40.03 27.11
CA GLU A 14 53.66 -40.22 25.66
C GLU A 14 52.30 -40.58 25.08
N GLY A 15 51.55 -41.49 25.74
CA GLY A 15 50.16 -41.80 25.39
C GLY A 15 49.24 -40.58 25.51
N ALA A 16 49.46 -39.72 26.52
CA ALA A 16 48.70 -38.47 26.66
C ALA A 16 48.94 -37.49 25.50
N GLN A 17 50.18 -37.37 25.01
CA GLN A 17 50.50 -36.52 23.86
C GLN A 17 49.86 -37.05 22.57
N GLN A 18 49.92 -38.36 22.34
CA GLN A 18 49.28 -39.00 21.18
C GLN A 18 47.76 -38.84 21.20
N ALA A 19 47.14 -39.00 22.38
CA ALA A 19 45.72 -38.77 22.59
C ALA A 19 45.28 -37.33 22.26
N ILE A 20 46.06 -36.33 22.68
CA ILE A 20 45.78 -34.92 22.37
C ILE A 20 45.82 -34.67 20.86
N VAL A 21 46.81 -35.23 20.16
CA VAL A 21 46.92 -35.10 18.69
C VAL A 21 45.72 -35.72 18.00
N LEU A 22 45.32 -36.93 18.41
CA LEU A 22 44.13 -37.60 17.87
C LEU A 22 42.86 -36.76 18.09
N MET A 23 42.71 -36.21 19.30
CA MET A 23 41.56 -35.38 19.65
C MET A 23 41.51 -34.09 18.84
N LEU A 24 42.66 -33.44 18.61
CA LEU A 24 42.76 -32.23 17.77
C LEU A 24 42.39 -32.53 16.31
N ASN A 25 42.86 -33.65 15.77
CA ASN A 25 42.51 -34.08 14.40
C ASN A 25 40.99 -34.33 14.27
N LEU A 26 40.38 -35.01 15.26
CA LEU A 26 38.94 -35.26 15.27
C LEU A 26 38.14 -33.95 15.39
N VAL A 27 38.58 -33.02 16.25
CA VAL A 27 37.95 -31.71 16.37
C VAL A 27 38.05 -30.93 15.06
N GLU A 28 39.17 -31.03 14.36
CA GLU A 28 39.33 -30.41 13.05
C GLU A 28 38.39 -31.02 12.00
N GLU A 29 38.30 -32.35 11.93
CA GLU A 29 37.38 -33.06 11.02
C GLU A 29 35.91 -32.67 11.30
N VAL A 30 35.49 -32.73 12.57
CA VAL A 30 34.13 -32.34 12.98
C VAL A 30 33.85 -30.87 12.66
N LYS A 31 34.83 -29.97 12.85
CA LYS A 31 34.69 -28.55 12.51
C LYS A 31 34.55 -28.34 11.00
N GLN A 32 35.30 -29.08 10.19
CA GLN A 32 35.20 -29.03 8.73
C GLN A 32 33.82 -29.51 8.26
N GLU A 33 33.34 -30.64 8.76
CA GLU A 33 32.00 -31.15 8.46
C GLU A 33 30.90 -30.18 8.90
N ASN A 34 30.99 -29.63 10.12
CA ASN A 34 30.01 -28.68 10.63
C ASN A 34 29.94 -27.42 9.76
N ASN A 35 31.09 -26.91 9.32
CA ASN A 35 31.15 -25.78 8.41
C ASN A 35 30.50 -26.10 7.05
N GLN A 36 30.70 -27.30 6.53
CA GLN A 36 30.09 -27.73 5.28
C GLN A 36 28.57 -27.85 5.42
N LEU A 37 28.09 -28.48 6.50
CA LEU A 37 26.66 -28.57 6.80
C LEU A 37 26.00 -27.20 6.95
N ARG A 38 26.65 -26.26 7.65
CA ARG A 38 26.14 -24.89 7.79
C ARG A 38 26.00 -24.17 6.45
N LYS A 39 26.95 -24.37 5.52
CA LYS A 39 26.87 -23.82 4.15
C LYS A 39 25.69 -24.39 3.38
N THR A 40 25.52 -25.71 3.40
CA THR A 40 24.41 -26.38 2.71
C THR A 40 23.06 -25.95 3.27
N ILE A 41 22.91 -25.87 4.60
CA ILE A 41 21.69 -25.37 5.23
C ILE A 41 21.38 -23.93 4.80
N GLN A 42 22.39 -23.07 4.71
CA GLN A 42 22.19 -21.69 4.27
C GLN A 42 21.72 -21.63 2.81
N GLN A 43 22.33 -22.41 1.91
CA GLN A 43 21.91 -22.50 0.51
C GLN A 43 20.47 -22.99 0.36
N LEU A 44 20.06 -24.01 1.12
CA LEU A 44 18.69 -24.52 1.10
C LEU A 44 17.68 -23.49 1.61
N ARG A 45 18.03 -22.73 2.66
CA ARG A 45 17.17 -21.64 3.16
C ARG A 45 17.00 -20.52 2.13
N ASP A 46 18.08 -20.13 1.47
CA ASP A 46 18.03 -19.11 0.43
C ASP A 46 17.19 -19.56 -0.79
N GLU A 47 17.28 -20.85 -1.13
CA GLU A 47 16.46 -21.47 -2.17
C GLU A 47 14.97 -21.50 -1.81
N ILE A 48 14.63 -21.85 -0.55
CA ILE A 48 13.26 -21.79 -0.05
C ILE A 48 12.71 -20.35 -0.10
N ASN A 49 13.50 -19.36 0.31
CA ASN A 49 13.08 -17.96 0.26
C ASN A 49 12.82 -17.52 -1.17
N ARG A 50 13.70 -17.90 -2.13
CA ARG A 50 13.48 -17.65 -3.56
C ARG A 50 12.17 -18.24 -4.05
N LEU A 51 11.88 -19.50 -3.72
CA LEU A 51 10.62 -20.16 -4.10
C LEU A 51 9.38 -19.49 -3.47
N LYS A 52 9.53 -18.87 -2.29
CA LYS A 52 8.48 -18.09 -1.62
C LYS A 52 8.35 -16.64 -2.12
N GLY A 53 9.21 -16.19 -3.03
CA GLY A 53 9.26 -14.80 -3.48
C GLY A 53 9.87 -13.83 -2.46
N GLU A 54 10.53 -14.35 -1.42
CA GLU A 54 11.24 -13.58 -0.40
C GLU A 54 12.73 -13.44 -0.78
N GLN A 55 13.42 -12.46 -0.17
CA GLN A 55 14.85 -12.29 -0.37
C GLN A 55 15.65 -13.27 0.52
N GLY A 56 16.69 -13.88 -0.04
CA GLY A 56 17.66 -14.69 0.70
C GLY A 56 18.54 -13.83 1.62
N LYS A 57 19.45 -14.48 2.36
CA LYS A 57 20.36 -13.78 3.27
C LYS A 57 21.25 -12.77 2.51
N PRO A 58 21.33 -11.51 2.97
CA PRO A 58 22.12 -10.49 2.29
C PRO A 58 23.64 -10.78 2.39
N ASN A 59 24.36 -10.58 1.29
CA ASN A 59 25.81 -10.69 1.24
C ASN A 59 26.46 -9.42 1.81
N ILE A 60 26.73 -9.42 3.12
CA ILE A 60 27.37 -8.29 3.82
C ILE A 60 28.87 -8.35 3.56
N LYS A 61 29.38 -7.47 2.70
CA LYS A 61 30.82 -7.28 2.50
C LYS A 61 31.46 -6.71 3.77
N ALA A 62 32.68 -7.13 4.07
CA ALA A 62 33.46 -6.56 5.16
C ALA A 62 33.56 -5.03 5.02
N SER A 63 33.37 -4.31 6.13
CA SER A 63 33.51 -2.87 6.19
C SER A 63 34.93 -2.47 5.76
N LYS A 64 35.07 -1.80 4.61
CA LYS A 64 36.32 -1.10 4.30
C LYS A 64 36.48 0.00 5.34
N LYS A 65 37.58 0.01 6.10
CA LYS A 65 37.97 1.17 6.89
C LYS A 65 38.02 2.37 5.94
N LYS A 66 37.08 3.31 6.08
CA LYS A 66 37.07 4.56 5.33
C LYS A 66 38.35 5.33 5.67
N GLY A 67 39.33 5.33 4.76
CA GLY A 67 40.36 6.36 4.74
C GLY A 67 39.68 7.69 4.41
N ASN A 68 39.98 8.73 5.19
CA ASN A 68 39.42 10.07 5.18
C ASN A 68 37.90 10.15 5.01
N GLN A 69 37.21 10.43 6.12
CA GLN A 69 35.86 10.97 6.07
C GLN A 69 35.89 12.31 5.32
N ASP A 70 35.67 12.28 4.02
CA ASP A 70 34.95 13.40 3.42
C ASP A 70 33.61 13.48 4.16
N ASP A 71 33.29 14.68 4.63
CA ASP A 71 31.99 14.96 5.25
C ASP A 71 30.92 14.83 4.15
N TYR A 72 30.45 13.61 3.90
CA TYR A 72 29.34 13.30 3.00
C TYR A 72 27.98 13.78 3.56
N SER A 73 28.00 14.65 4.56
CA SER A 73 26.79 15.21 5.15
C SER A 73 26.14 16.17 4.16
N SER A 74 24.96 15.79 3.68
CA SER A 74 24.06 16.64 2.90
C SER A 74 23.43 17.76 3.74
N GLU A 75 23.95 18.06 4.94
CA GLU A 75 23.52 19.18 5.80
C GLU A 75 23.53 20.51 5.04
N LYS A 76 24.50 20.73 4.13
CA LYS A 76 24.51 21.93 3.25
C LYS A 76 23.38 21.93 2.22
N GLU A 77 22.94 20.75 1.76
CA GLU A 77 21.80 20.59 0.84
C GLU A 77 20.45 20.54 1.57
N ARG A 78 20.47 20.43 2.90
CA ARG A 78 19.29 20.32 3.74
C ARG A 78 18.54 21.64 3.75
N ARG A 79 17.49 21.74 2.92
CA ARG A 79 16.57 22.88 2.92
C ARG A 79 16.05 23.12 4.33
N LYS A 80 16.36 24.29 4.90
CA LYS A 80 15.75 24.76 6.15
C LYS A 80 14.23 24.69 6.00
N ARG A 81 13.57 23.91 6.86
CA ARG A 81 12.11 23.78 6.86
C ARG A 81 11.50 25.18 7.07
N LYS A 82 10.81 25.70 6.05
CA LYS A 82 10.02 26.93 6.19
C LYS A 82 9.01 26.69 7.31
N LYS A 83 8.84 27.68 8.20
CA LYS A 83 7.78 27.64 9.22
C LYS A 83 6.44 27.40 8.52
N TRP A 84 5.79 26.31 8.87
CA TRP A 84 4.49 25.96 8.33
C TRP A 84 3.48 27.03 8.75
N LYS A 85 2.87 27.70 7.76
CA LYS A 85 1.72 28.56 7.98
C LYS A 85 0.49 27.79 7.52
N LYS A 86 -0.37 27.39 8.46
CA LYS A 86 -1.67 26.78 8.16
C LYS A 86 -2.52 27.83 7.44
N ARG A 87 -2.69 27.69 6.13
CA ARG A 87 -3.64 28.50 5.38
C ARG A 87 -5.05 28.03 5.71
N ARG A 88 -5.99 28.97 5.88
CA ARG A 88 -7.42 28.65 5.95
C ARG A 88 -7.84 28.04 4.62
N LYS A 89 -8.52 26.89 4.65
CA LYS A 89 -8.92 26.13 3.46
C LYS A 89 -10.25 26.61 2.87
N LEU A 90 -11.09 27.25 3.68
CA LEU A 90 -12.47 27.60 3.34
C LEU A 90 -12.58 28.86 2.46
N ASP A 91 -11.65 29.80 2.58
CA ASP A 91 -11.68 31.10 1.87
C ASP A 91 -11.57 30.99 0.32
N LYS A 92 -11.49 29.78 -0.24
CA LYS A 92 -11.34 29.53 -1.69
C LYS A 92 -12.39 28.59 -2.27
N VAL A 93 -13.35 28.15 -1.48
CA VAL A 93 -14.39 27.23 -1.96
C VAL A 93 -15.41 28.04 -2.77
N LYS A 94 -15.71 27.59 -3.99
CA LYS A 94 -16.77 28.18 -4.82
C LYS A 94 -18.12 27.91 -4.13
N ILE A 95 -18.95 28.95 -3.99
CA ILE A 95 -20.29 28.81 -3.43
C ILE A 95 -21.24 28.42 -4.55
N ASP A 96 -21.79 27.21 -4.48
CA ASP A 96 -22.78 26.72 -5.45
C ASP A 96 -24.23 27.00 -5.00
N ARG A 97 -24.46 27.21 -3.69
CA ARG A 97 -25.77 27.59 -3.12
C ARG A 97 -25.61 28.51 -1.91
N GLU A 98 -26.53 29.46 -1.75
CA GLU A 98 -26.67 30.29 -0.54
C GLU A 98 -28.00 29.96 0.14
N GLN A 99 -27.97 29.85 1.47
CA GLN A 99 -29.17 29.64 2.27
C GLN A 99 -29.17 30.64 3.42
N VAL A 100 -30.20 31.49 3.45
CA VAL A 100 -30.40 32.44 4.54
C VAL A 100 -31.10 31.72 5.68
N LEU A 101 -30.53 31.84 6.88
CA LEU A 101 -31.14 31.35 8.11
C LEU A 101 -31.79 32.53 8.84
N TYR A 102 -33.03 32.32 9.28
CA TYR A 102 -33.77 33.30 10.07
C TYR A 102 -33.77 32.86 11.53
N VAL A 103 -33.61 33.82 12.43
CA VAL A 103 -33.83 33.60 13.87
C VAL A 103 -35.34 33.58 14.11
N ASP A 104 -35.80 32.67 14.96
CA ASP A 104 -37.21 32.64 15.37
C ASP A 104 -37.55 33.95 16.11
N PRO A 105 -38.58 34.70 15.67
CA PRO A 105 -38.97 35.95 16.34
C PRO A 105 -39.31 35.81 17.83
N SER A 106 -39.71 34.62 18.29
CA SER A 106 -40.00 34.36 19.70
C SER A 106 -38.76 34.29 20.61
N GLU A 107 -37.58 34.04 20.02
CA GLU A 107 -36.29 34.04 20.74
C GLU A 107 -35.69 35.45 20.85
N LEU A 108 -36.20 36.41 20.09
CA LEU A 108 -35.68 37.77 20.05
C LEU A 108 -36.25 38.63 21.19
N ALA A 109 -35.37 39.43 21.79
CA ALA A 109 -35.81 40.50 22.68
C ALA A 109 -36.64 41.55 21.90
N ALA A 110 -37.55 42.25 22.58
CA ALA A 110 -38.45 43.22 21.93
C ALA A 110 -37.71 44.41 21.29
N ASP A 111 -36.50 44.70 21.75
CA ASP A 111 -35.60 45.74 21.23
C ASP A 111 -34.56 45.21 20.23
N ALA A 112 -34.66 43.93 19.83
CA ALA A 112 -33.72 43.33 18.89
C ALA A 112 -33.78 44.05 17.53
N VAL A 113 -32.61 44.48 17.05
CA VAL A 113 -32.45 45.14 15.75
C VAL A 113 -31.68 44.24 14.81
N PHE A 114 -32.17 44.12 13.58
CA PHE A 114 -31.46 43.40 12.52
C PHE A 114 -30.13 44.10 12.18
N LYS A 115 -29.01 43.38 12.30
CA LYS A 115 -27.65 43.90 12.05
C LYS A 115 -26.97 43.31 10.79
N GLY A 116 -27.73 42.64 9.93
CA GLY A 116 -27.20 41.94 8.76
C GLY A 116 -26.96 40.45 9.02
N TYR A 117 -26.26 39.82 8.09
CA TYR A 117 -25.98 38.38 8.11
C TYR A 117 -24.51 38.12 8.47
N GLU A 118 -24.26 37.11 9.30
CA GLU A 118 -22.94 36.54 9.50
C GLU A 118 -22.74 35.37 8.53
N THR A 119 -21.69 35.42 7.71
CA THR A 119 -21.43 34.40 6.69
C THR A 119 -20.64 33.23 7.25
N VAL A 120 -21.20 32.03 7.18
CA VAL A 120 -20.51 30.77 7.50
C VAL A 120 -20.51 29.88 6.26
N VAL A 121 -19.32 29.52 5.77
CA VAL A 121 -19.16 28.65 4.59
C VAL A 121 -18.94 27.21 5.05
N VAL A 122 -19.83 26.31 4.64
CA VAL A 122 -19.74 24.86 4.89
C VAL A 122 -19.66 24.14 3.54
N GLN A 123 -18.71 23.22 3.41
CA GLN A 123 -18.59 22.37 2.23
C GLN A 123 -19.37 21.07 2.44
N GLU A 124 -20.31 20.80 1.53
CA GLU A 124 -21.16 19.60 1.52
C GLU A 124 -20.91 18.75 0.28
N LEU A 125 -21.28 17.47 0.35
CA LEU A 125 -21.20 16.53 -0.77
C LEU A 125 -22.58 15.89 -1.01
N LYS A 126 -23.15 16.14 -2.19
CA LYS A 126 -24.39 15.50 -2.63
C LYS A 126 -24.06 14.37 -3.61
N ILE A 127 -24.33 13.13 -3.23
CA ILE A 127 -24.23 11.95 -4.11
C ILE A 127 -25.66 11.51 -4.42
N GLU A 128 -26.02 11.46 -5.69
CA GLU A 128 -27.33 11.00 -6.16
C GLU A 128 -27.20 10.14 -7.41
N THR A 129 -28.12 9.19 -7.59
CA THR A 129 -28.17 8.33 -8.77
C THR A 129 -28.86 9.07 -9.93
N ASP A 130 -28.23 9.07 -11.10
CA ASP A 130 -28.82 9.58 -12.35
C ASP A 130 -29.15 8.41 -13.28
N ASN A 131 -30.37 7.87 -13.13
CA ASN A 131 -30.83 6.70 -13.88
C ASN A 131 -31.60 7.15 -15.14
N VAL A 132 -31.02 6.93 -16.31
CA VAL A 132 -31.62 7.34 -17.60
C VAL A 132 -32.30 6.15 -18.28
N ARG A 133 -33.61 6.26 -18.54
CA ARG A 133 -34.36 5.29 -19.36
C ARG A 133 -34.44 5.77 -20.81
N PHE A 134 -33.78 5.07 -21.72
CA PHE A 134 -33.86 5.35 -23.16
C PHE A 134 -35.05 4.62 -23.79
N LEU A 135 -35.99 5.38 -24.35
CA LEU A 135 -37.09 4.85 -25.17
C LEU A 135 -36.69 4.92 -26.63
N LYS A 136 -36.36 3.77 -27.21
CA LYS A 136 -35.91 3.69 -28.60
C LYS A 136 -37.12 3.56 -29.52
N GLU A 137 -37.30 4.52 -30.43
CA GLU A 137 -38.31 4.40 -31.47
C GLU A 137 -38.05 3.17 -32.34
N LYS A 138 -39.12 2.42 -32.63
CA LYS A 138 -39.09 1.19 -33.40
C LYS A 138 -40.18 1.23 -34.46
N TYR A 139 -39.80 1.09 -35.72
CA TYR A 139 -40.72 1.00 -36.86
C TYR A 139 -40.59 -0.37 -37.50
N TYR A 140 -41.72 -0.97 -37.89
CA TYR A 140 -41.76 -2.25 -38.59
C TYR A 140 -42.52 -2.08 -39.91
N SER A 141 -41.94 -2.57 -41.00
CA SER A 141 -42.59 -2.69 -42.30
C SER A 141 -42.93 -4.15 -42.56
N PRO A 142 -44.23 -4.53 -42.54
CA PRO A 142 -44.66 -5.89 -42.86
C PRO A 142 -44.32 -6.30 -44.29
N SER A 143 -44.40 -5.37 -45.25
CA SER A 143 -44.15 -5.63 -46.67
C SER A 143 -42.68 -5.91 -46.98
N GLU A 144 -41.77 -5.20 -46.30
CA GLU A 144 -40.32 -5.40 -46.46
C GLU A 144 -39.73 -6.38 -45.43
N GLN A 145 -40.56 -6.88 -44.50
CA GLN A 145 -40.13 -7.65 -43.32
C GLN A 145 -38.97 -7.01 -42.55
N LYS A 146 -38.91 -5.68 -42.52
CA LYS A 146 -37.79 -4.93 -41.97
C LYS A 146 -38.20 -4.13 -40.75
N THR A 147 -37.30 -4.09 -39.76
CA THR A 147 -37.44 -3.27 -38.55
C THR A 147 -36.34 -2.24 -38.50
N TRP A 148 -36.69 -0.98 -38.25
CA TRP A 148 -35.77 0.09 -37.92
C TRP A 148 -35.89 0.39 -36.44
N LEU A 149 -34.75 0.54 -35.78
CA LEU A 149 -34.66 0.89 -34.38
C LEU A 149 -33.72 2.10 -34.25
N ALA A 150 -34.11 3.08 -33.45
CA ALA A 150 -33.25 4.22 -33.16
C ALA A 150 -31.88 3.76 -32.63
N PRO A 151 -30.75 4.36 -33.05
CA PRO A 151 -29.45 4.04 -32.50
C PRO A 151 -29.34 4.50 -31.03
N MET A 152 -28.43 3.88 -30.26
CA MET A 152 -28.07 4.40 -28.94
C MET A 152 -27.05 5.54 -29.10
N PRO A 153 -27.06 6.54 -28.21
CA PRO A 153 -25.97 7.51 -28.12
C PRO A 153 -24.65 6.82 -27.77
N ASP A 154 -23.54 7.38 -28.26
CA ASP A 154 -22.20 6.86 -27.98
C ASP A 154 -21.91 6.85 -26.47
N GLY A 155 -21.21 5.81 -26.00
CA GLY A 155 -20.84 5.65 -24.59
C GLY A 155 -21.89 4.99 -23.69
N TYR A 156 -23.09 4.70 -24.22
CA TYR A 156 -24.12 3.91 -23.55
C TYR A 156 -24.13 2.47 -24.07
N GLU A 157 -23.16 1.68 -23.62
CA GLU A 157 -23.06 0.24 -23.92
C GLU A 157 -23.35 -0.59 -22.67
N GLY A 158 -24.36 -1.47 -22.77
CA GLY A 158 -24.83 -2.29 -21.66
C GLY A 158 -25.70 -1.50 -20.67
N GLU A 159 -25.69 -1.94 -19.41
CA GLU A 159 -26.55 -1.39 -18.35
C GLU A 159 -25.88 -0.25 -17.56
N PHE A 160 -24.57 -0.05 -17.73
CA PHE A 160 -23.79 0.93 -16.97
C PHE A 160 -23.27 2.05 -17.88
N GLY A 161 -23.56 3.31 -17.51
CA GLY A 161 -23.07 4.49 -18.22
C GLY A 161 -21.57 4.74 -18.03
N LEU A 162 -21.00 5.57 -18.91
CA LEU A 162 -19.57 5.93 -18.93
C LEU A 162 -19.06 6.48 -17.59
N HIS A 163 -19.87 7.34 -16.94
CA HIS A 163 -19.47 7.98 -15.68
C HIS A 163 -19.32 6.98 -14.53
N ILE A 164 -20.22 6.00 -14.42
CA ILE A 164 -20.12 4.93 -13.40
C ILE A 164 -18.89 4.06 -13.69
N LYS A 165 -18.67 3.68 -14.95
CA LYS A 165 -17.47 2.90 -15.34
C LYS A 165 -16.18 3.64 -14.97
N SER A 166 -16.10 4.94 -15.28
CA SER A 166 -14.95 5.78 -14.93
C SER A 166 -14.76 5.90 -13.41
N LEU A 167 -15.86 6.03 -12.66
CA LEU A 167 -15.81 6.11 -11.20
C LEU A 167 -15.29 4.82 -10.59
N VAL A 168 -15.78 3.65 -11.02
CA VAL A 168 -15.32 2.33 -10.53
C VAL A 168 -13.82 2.16 -10.74
N ILE A 169 -13.31 2.48 -11.93
CA ILE A 169 -11.87 2.41 -12.23
C ILE A 169 -11.08 3.34 -11.31
N THR A 170 -11.58 4.55 -11.09
CA THR A 170 -10.94 5.52 -10.19
C THR A 170 -10.93 5.03 -8.75
N LEU A 171 -12.04 4.49 -8.26
CA LEU A 171 -12.14 3.97 -6.90
C LEU A 171 -11.21 2.77 -6.69
N TYR A 172 -11.14 1.88 -7.68
CA TYR A 172 -10.31 0.69 -7.57
C TYR A 172 -8.81 1.05 -7.63
N TYR A 173 -8.37 1.83 -8.63
CA TYR A 173 -6.95 2.06 -8.86
C TYR A 173 -6.39 3.30 -8.14
N ALA A 174 -7.15 4.40 -8.08
CA ALA A 174 -6.65 5.65 -7.50
C ALA A 174 -6.85 5.69 -5.97
N THR A 175 -7.95 5.12 -5.46
CA THR A 175 -8.24 5.10 -4.02
C THR A 175 -8.00 3.74 -3.36
N ASN A 176 -7.60 2.70 -4.12
CA ASN A 176 -7.38 1.34 -3.65
C ASN A 176 -8.57 0.78 -2.85
N THR A 177 -9.80 1.14 -3.27
CA THR A 177 -11.02 0.65 -2.65
C THR A 177 -11.26 -0.78 -3.09
N SER A 178 -11.56 -1.68 -2.15
CA SER A 178 -11.87 -3.07 -2.48
C SER A 178 -13.18 -3.16 -3.27
N GLU A 179 -13.24 -4.12 -4.21
CA GLU A 179 -14.42 -4.34 -5.04
C GLU A 179 -15.73 -4.49 -4.23
N PRO A 180 -15.79 -5.24 -3.11
CA PRO A 180 -17.01 -5.34 -2.31
C PRO A 180 -17.49 -4.00 -1.77
N LYS A 181 -16.57 -3.09 -1.41
CA LYS A 181 -16.91 -1.75 -0.92
C LYS A 181 -17.37 -0.82 -2.03
N ILE A 182 -16.85 -0.99 -3.24
CA ILE A 182 -17.34 -0.27 -4.42
C ILE A 182 -18.78 -0.71 -4.74
N ILE A 183 -19.05 -2.02 -4.71
CA ILE A 183 -20.40 -2.55 -4.92
C ILE A 183 -21.36 -2.02 -3.85
N GLU A 184 -20.95 -2.07 -2.57
CA GLU A 184 -21.73 -1.51 -1.46
C GLU A 184 -22.07 -0.03 -1.69
N LEU A 185 -21.11 0.77 -2.15
CA LEU A 185 -21.35 2.19 -2.46
C LEU A 185 -22.37 2.38 -3.59
N LEU A 186 -22.27 1.59 -4.66
CA LEU A 186 -23.12 1.72 -5.85
C LEU A 186 -24.51 1.08 -5.71
N SER A 187 -24.73 0.24 -4.70
CA SER A 187 -26.00 -0.47 -4.50
C SER A 187 -26.95 0.24 -3.52
N ASN A 188 -26.56 1.41 -3.00
CA ASN A 188 -27.37 2.21 -2.07
C ASN A 188 -28.41 3.09 -2.78
#